data_AF-A0A381EIX2-F1
#
_entry.id   AF-A0A381EIX2-F1
#
_cell.length_a   1.000
_cell.length_b   1.000
_cell.length_c   1.000
_cell.angle_alpha   90.00
_cell.angle_beta   90.00
_cell.angle_gamma   90.00
#
_symmetry.space_group_name_H-M   'P 1'
#
loop_
_entity.id
_entity.type
_entity.pdbx_description
1 polymer ?
#
loop_
_entity_poly.entity_id
_entity_poly.type
_entity_poly.pdbx_seq_one_letter_code
_entity_poly.pdbx_strand_id
1 'polypeptide(L)' 'MWLFAFLKNLDESIDNVLLVGHNPALLKLCELLSPLCLHSFPTSSMLCLECESFKDLKEHGAKFVFFEHIKPLKEN' A
#
# COMPACT_ATOMS: atom_id res chain seq x y z
N MET A 1 9.46 11.17 3.40
CA MET A 1 8.40 10.15 3.35
C MET A 1 7.02 10.81 3.52
N TRP A 2 6.59 11.63 2.54
CA TRP A 2 5.37 12.45 2.69
C TRP A 2 4.07 11.61 2.75
N LEU A 3 3.98 10.53 1.96
CA LEU A 3 2.80 9.65 1.97
C LEU A 3 2.56 8.99 3.34
N PHE A 4 3.63 8.55 4.02
CA PHE A 4 3.51 8.00 5.37
C PHE A 4 3.01 9.05 6.37
N ALA A 5 3.56 10.27 6.31
CA ALA A 5 3.09 11.37 7.14
C ALA A 5 1.64 11.77 6.81
N PHE A 6 1.26 11.76 5.53
CA PHE A 6 -0.12 12.01 5.09
C PHE A 6 -1.07 10.98 5.71
N LEU A 7 -0.75 9.68 5.61
CA LEU A 7 -1.56 8.62 6.22
C LEU A 7 -1.70 8.81 7.73
N LYS A 8 -0.61 9.09 8.45
CA LYS A 8 -0.64 9.34 9.91
C LYS A 8 -1.48 10.54 10.36
N ASN A 9 -1.78 11.48 9.44
CA ASN A 9 -2.57 12.68 9.73
C ASN A 9 -4.01 12.58 9.19
N LEU A 10 -4.44 11.42 8.70
CA LEU A 10 -5.83 11.19 8.36
C LEU A 10 -6.71 11.28 9.61
N ASP A 11 -7.95 11.73 9.41
CA ASP A 11 -8.96 11.76 10.46
C ASP A 11 -9.26 10.33 10.94
N GLU A 12 -9.45 10.15 12.26
CA GLU A 12 -9.71 8.84 12.86
C GLU A 12 -11.03 8.21 12.40
N SER A 13 -11.94 8.99 11.81
CA SER A 13 -13.18 8.49 11.18
C SER A 13 -12.98 7.78 9.83
N ILE A 14 -11.77 7.83 9.26
CA ILE A 14 -11.47 7.17 7.99
C ILE A 14 -11.00 5.75 8.27
N ASP A 15 -11.82 4.76 7.89
CA ASP A 15 -11.48 3.34 8.07
C ASP A 15 -10.62 2.77 6.93
N ASN A 16 -10.79 3.29 5.70
CA ASN A 16 -10.15 2.73 4.51
C ASN A 16 -9.67 3.84 3.57
N VAL A 17 -8.47 3.66 2.99
CA VAL A 17 -7.90 4.58 1.99
C VAL A 17 -7.39 3.80 0.78
N LEU A 18 -7.74 4.29 -0.41
CA LEU A 18 -7.12 3.85 -1.66
C LEU A 18 -6.13 4.91 -2.13
N LEU A 19 -4.85 4.54 -2.19
CA LEU A 19 -3.80 5.39 -2.78
C LEU A 19 -3.59 5.02 -4.25
N VAL A 20 -3.78 6.00 -5.14
CA VAL A 20 -3.51 5.86 -6.57
C VAL A 20 -2.35 6.80 -6.93
N GLY A 21 -1.31 6.27 -7.57
CA GLY A 21 -0.10 7.04 -7.86
C GLY A 21 0.96 6.28 -8.62
N HIS A 22 2.19 6.78 -8.57
CA HIS A 22 3.32 6.28 -9.35
C HIS A 22 4.42 5.66 -8.49
N ASN A 23 5.17 4.74 -9.09
CA ASN A 23 6.45 4.27 -8.56
C ASN A 23 7.53 5.36 -8.75
N PRO A 24 8.56 5.42 -7.88
CA PRO A 24 8.87 4.48 -6.78
C PRO A 24 8.17 4.82 -5.46
N ALA A 25 7.32 5.87 -5.42
CA ALA A 25 6.73 6.34 -4.17
C ALA A 25 5.83 5.29 -3.50
N LEU A 26 4.96 4.63 -4.28
CA LEU A 26 4.11 3.55 -3.78
C LEU A 26 4.94 2.35 -3.30
N LEU A 27 5.89 1.89 -4.11
CA LEU A 27 6.77 0.78 -3.75
C LEU A 27 7.47 1.01 -2.40
N LYS A 28 8.10 2.19 -2.23
CA LYS A 28 8.78 2.55 -0.97
C LYS A 28 7.82 2.62 0.22
N LEU A 29 6.58 3.06 0.01
CA LEU A 29 5.57 3.07 1.06
C LEU A 29 5.17 1.65 1.45
N CYS A 30 5.00 0.75 0.49
CA CYS A 30 4.69 -0.66 0.76
C CYS A 30 5.80 -1.36 1.55
N GLU A 31 7.06 -1.14 1.18
CA GLU A 31 8.24 -1.67 1.89
C GLU A 31 8.39 -1.06 3.29
N LEU A 32 8.01 0.21 3.48
CA LEU A 32 7.99 0.84 4.79
C LEU A 32 6.90 0.27 5.69
N LEU A 33 5.70 0.08 5.14
CA LEU A 33 4.52 -0.29 5.93
C LEU A 33 4.47 -1.80 6.25
N SER A 34 5.06 -2.63 5.40
CA SER A 34 5.00 -4.08 5.53
C SER A 34 6.41 -4.70 5.48
N PRO A 35 6.63 -5.92 5.99
CA PRO A 35 7.91 -6.61 5.83
C PRO A 35 8.11 -7.18 4.42
N LEU A 36 7.24 -6.86 3.45
CA LEU A 36 7.32 -7.36 2.09
C LEU A 36 8.49 -6.72 1.34
N CYS A 37 9.28 -7.55 0.67
CA CYS A 37 10.32 -7.12 -0.25
C CYS A 37 9.82 -7.30 -1.69
N LEU A 38 9.16 -6.28 -2.22
CA LEU A 38 8.56 -6.32 -3.55
C LEU A 38 9.63 -5.99 -4.62
N HIS A 39 9.96 -6.95 -5.46
CA HIS A 39 10.91 -6.73 -6.56
C HIS A 39 10.34 -5.81 -7.65
N SER A 40 9.02 -5.75 -7.81
CA SER A 40 8.32 -4.88 -8.75
C SER A 40 6.90 -4.58 -8.29
N PHE A 41 6.39 -3.42 -8.70
CA PHE A 41 4.99 -3.01 -8.51
C PHE A 41 4.39 -2.63 -9.87
N PRO A 42 3.87 -3.60 -10.65
CA PRO A 42 3.41 -3.35 -12.02
C PRO A 42 2.33 -2.26 -12.09
N THR A 43 2.23 -1.56 -13.23
CA THR A 43 1.12 -0.62 -13.46
C THR A 43 -0.22 -1.34 -13.31
N SER A 44 -1.18 -0.67 -12.67
CA SER A 44 -2.50 -1.24 -12.36
C SER A 44 -2.48 -2.45 -11.42
N SER A 45 -1.36 -2.68 -10.71
CA SER A 45 -1.35 -3.58 -9.55
C SER A 45 -1.91 -2.90 -8.31
N MET A 46 -2.46 -3.69 -7.40
CA MET A 46 -3.04 -3.28 -6.14
C MET A 46 -2.46 -4.14 -5.02
N LEU A 47 -1.94 -3.48 -3.99
CA LEU A 47 -1.56 -4.12 -2.73
C LEU A 47 -2.48 -3.61 -1.64
N CYS A 48 -3.10 -4.55 -0.92
CA CYS A 48 -3.91 -4.24 0.25
C CYS A 48 -3.13 -4.62 1.51
N LEU A 49 -3.04 -3.65 2.42
CA LEU A 49 -2.45 -3.79 3.74
C LEU A 49 -3.50 -3.41 4.79
N GLU A 50 -3.45 -4.09 5.94
CA GLU A 50 -4.32 -3.84 7.07
C GLU A 50 -3.48 -3.33 8.26
N CYS A 51 -4.00 -2.33 8.97
CA CYS A 51 -3.42 -1.81 10.21
C CYS A 51 -4.54 -1.49 11.21
N GLU A 52 -4.22 -1.46 12.50
CA GLU A 52 -5.20 -1.13 13.54
C GLU A 52 -5.72 0.31 13.45
N SER A 53 -4.85 1.26 13.10
CA SER A 53 -5.19 2.68 12.93
C SER A 53 -4.12 3.39 12.09
N PHE A 54 -4.55 4.37 11.29
CA PHE A 54 -3.65 5.21 10.50
C PHE A 54 -2.71 6.05 11.37
N LYS A 55 -3.20 6.56 12.52
CA LYS A 55 -2.44 7.40 13.45
C LYS A 55 -1.27 6.65 14.09
N ASP A 56 -1.52 5.38 14.41
CA ASP A 56 -0.55 4.49 15.06
C ASP A 56 0.25 3.63 14.06
N LEU A 57 0.24 4.01 12.77
CA LEU A 57 1.10 3.37 11.77
C LEU A 57 2.56 3.37 12.23
N LYS A 58 3.12 2.16 12.24
CA LYS A 58 4.53 1.85 12.53
C LYS A 58 5.17 1.28 11.28
N GLU A 59 6.48 1.46 11.18
CA GLU A 59 7.27 0.76 10.15
C GLU A 59 7.08 -0.75 10.31
N HIS A 60 6.85 -1.42 9.19
CA HIS A 60 6.58 -2.86 9.08
C HIS A 60 5.42 -3.37 9.95
N GLY A 61 4.55 -2.47 10.42
CA GLY A 61 3.43 -2.80 11.31
C GLY A 61 2.14 -3.20 10.59
N ALA A 62 2.04 -2.96 9.28
CA ALA A 62 0.86 -3.31 8.50
C ALA A 62 0.95 -4.77 8.02
N LYS A 63 -0.17 -5.47 8.15
CA LYS A 63 -0.32 -6.87 7.71
C LYS A 63 -0.67 -6.92 6.24
N PHE A 64 -0.09 -7.87 5.52
CA PHE A 64 -0.44 -8.16 4.15
C PHE A 64 -1.83 -8.82 4.07
N VAL A 65 -2.68 -8.32 3.17
CA VAL A 65 -3.99 -8.92 2.89
C VAL A 65 -3.97 -9.60 1.52
N PHE A 66 -3.72 -8.85 0.44
CA PHE A 66 -3.61 -9.38 -0.91
C PHE A 66 -2.73 -8.50 -1.81
N PHE A 67 -2.22 -9.10 -2.89
CA PHE A 67 -1.56 -8.41 -4.00
C PHE A 67 -2.14 -8.92 -5.31
N GLU A 68 -2.82 -8.03 -6.03
CA GLU A 68 -3.42 -8.32 -7.32
C GLU A 68 -2.71 -7.52 -8.41
N HIS A 69 -2.50 -8.14 -9.56
CA HIS A 69 -2.05 -7.46 -10.75
C HIS A 69 -2.86 -7.96 -11.93
N ILE A 70 -3.19 -7.05 -12.84
CA ILE A 70 -3.94 -7.42 -14.04
C ILE A 70 -3.09 -8.39 -14.85
N LYS A 71 -3.59 -9.62 -15.02
CA LYS A 71 -3.05 -10.55 -15.99
C LYS A 71 -3.54 -10.13 -17.37
N PRO A 72 -2.70 -10.19 -18.41
CA PRO A 72 -3.16 -10.03 -19.78
C PRO A 72 -4.38 -10.93 -20.02
N LEU A 73 -5.40 -10.40 -20.69
CA LEU A 73 -6.52 -11.22 -21.12
C LEU A 73 -5.94 -12.36 -21.97
N LYS A 74 -6.22 -13.62 -21.61
CA LYS A 74 -5.88 -14.73 -22.50
C LYS A 74 -6.77 -14.58 -23.74
N GLU A 75 -6.16 -14.25 -24.87
CA GLU A 75 -6.80 -14.42 -26.16
C GLU A 75 -6.91 -15.94 -26.41
N ASN A 76 -8.13 -16.43 -26.58
CA ASN A 76 -8.41 -17.82 -26.95
C ASN A 76 -8.18 -18.02 -28.45
#